data_AF-A0A6V8DSZ6-F1
#
_entry.id   AF-A0A6V8DSZ6-F1
#
_cell.length_a   1.000
_cell.length_b   1.000
_cell.length_c   1.000
_cell.angle_alpha   90.00
_cell.angle_beta   90.00
_cell.angle_gamma   90.00
#
_symmetry.space_group_name_H-M   'P 1'
#
loop_
_entity.id
_entity.type
_entity.pdbx_description
1 polymer ?
#
loop_
_entity_poly.entity_id
_entity_poly.type
_entity_poly.pdbx_seq_one_letter_code
_entity_poly.pdbx_strand_id
1 'polypeptide(L)'
;MSMPRRAMKEMGFQACCLLCDAPDEGNTARCKSCIQHHREVRDILAKAPADSSIHQFAKEILMMAAAPHRHDHDEVHGEALTHQQHLAAALTERRPAPSSEDIVDVFERQRAAKAQLETQIEEEELRKITEAMYIDQTQLEQYGARTVPSQEIKQVDRSDRIGEDVELTDRLEAATEAQSAPEEMVELVEELVFEERQRNREAWKSTLSDVKDLLDDDLDL
;
A
#
# COMPACT_ATOMS: atom_id res chain seq x y z
N MET A 1 1.60 -16.31 24.49
CA MET A 1 1.20 -16.08 23.08
C MET A 1 1.72 -17.23 22.25
N SER A 2 0.90 -17.76 21.34
CA SER A 2 1.28 -18.92 20.54
C SER A 2 2.23 -18.54 19.40
N MET A 3 3.30 -19.29 19.18
CA MET A 3 4.08 -19.16 17.96
C MET A 3 3.20 -19.47 16.74
N PRO A 4 3.32 -18.69 15.63
CA PRO A 4 2.57 -18.98 14.42
C PRO A 4 2.78 -20.41 13.95
N ARG A 5 1.67 -21.15 13.83
CA ARG A 5 1.71 -22.53 13.33
C ARG A 5 2.15 -22.51 11.87
N ARG A 6 3.01 -23.45 11.47
CA ARG A 6 3.52 -23.56 10.09
C ARG A 6 2.41 -23.53 9.04
N ALA A 7 1.32 -24.28 9.27
CA ALA A 7 0.17 -24.29 8.36
C ALA A 7 -0.47 -22.90 8.19
N MET A 8 -0.57 -22.11 9.26
CA MET A 8 -1.11 -20.75 9.20
C MET A 8 -0.17 -19.80 8.46
N LYS A 9 1.15 -19.94 8.68
CA LYS A 9 2.17 -19.16 7.97
C LYS A 9 2.20 -19.44 6.47
N GLU A 10 2.09 -20.70 6.05
CA GLU A 10 2.03 -21.09 4.63
C GLU A 10 0.77 -20.58 3.92
N MET A 11 -0.30 -20.31 4.66
CA MET A 11 -1.54 -19.75 4.13
C MET A 11 -1.63 -18.22 4.22
N GLY A 12 -0.66 -17.54 4.83
CA GLY A 12 -0.69 -16.08 5.04
C GLY A 12 -1.54 -15.62 6.23
N PHE A 13 -2.02 -16.54 7.07
CA PHE A 13 -2.86 -16.23 8.24
C PHE A 13 -2.07 -16.26 9.57
N GLN A 14 -0.76 -15.99 9.54
CA GLN A 14 0.05 -15.97 10.77
C GLN A 14 -0.48 -14.98 11.82
N ALA A 15 -1.10 -13.88 11.38
CA ALA A 15 -1.70 -12.85 12.23
C ALA A 15 -2.66 -13.41 13.28
N CYS A 16 -3.51 -14.35 12.86
CA CYS A 16 -4.50 -15.00 13.73
C CYS A 16 -3.83 -15.75 14.89
N CYS A 17 -2.66 -16.36 14.67
CA CYS A 17 -1.91 -17.00 15.76
C CYS A 17 -1.28 -16.00 16.74
N LEU A 18 -0.88 -14.82 16.25
CA LEU A 18 -0.27 -13.78 17.08
C LEU A 18 -1.26 -13.21 18.10
N LEU A 19 -2.53 -13.13 17.72
CA LEU A 19 -3.63 -12.64 18.55
C LEU A 19 -4.24 -13.73 19.44
N CYS A 20 -3.78 -14.97 19.31
CA CYS A 20 -4.35 -16.12 20.00
C CYS A 20 -3.68 -16.35 21.37
N ASP A 21 -4.52 -16.54 22.39
CA ASP A 21 -4.17 -16.87 23.77
C ASP A 21 -3.91 -18.37 23.99
N ALA A 22 -4.05 -19.21 22.95
CA ALA A 22 -3.79 -20.64 23.07
C ALA A 22 -2.33 -20.92 23.50
N PRO A 23 -2.08 -21.96 24.32
CA PRO A 23 -0.73 -22.35 24.69
C PRO A 23 0.03 -22.87 23.45
N ASP A 24 1.35 -22.69 23.44
CA ASP A 24 2.22 -23.16 22.36
C ASP A 24 2.54 -24.66 22.46
N GLU A 25 1.50 -25.46 22.63
CA GLU A 25 1.57 -26.92 22.68
C GLU A 25 1.09 -27.50 21.35
N GLY A 26 1.72 -28.58 20.89
CA GLY A 26 1.29 -29.27 19.69
C GLY A 26 -0.12 -29.85 19.84
N ASN A 27 -0.91 -29.84 18.76
CA ASN A 27 -2.18 -30.56 18.64
C ASN A 27 -3.36 -30.11 19.53
N THR A 28 -3.36 -28.88 20.04
CA THR A 28 -4.55 -28.35 20.73
C THR A 28 -5.78 -28.39 19.81
N ALA A 29 -6.94 -28.76 20.35
CA ALA A 29 -8.19 -28.87 19.58
C ALA A 29 -8.59 -27.52 18.94
N ARG A 30 -8.36 -26.42 19.66
CA ARG A 30 -8.61 -25.05 19.19
C ARG A 30 -7.75 -24.68 17.97
N CYS A 31 -6.44 -24.98 17.99
CA CYS A 31 -5.61 -24.70 16.82
C CYS A 31 -6.05 -25.54 15.61
N LYS A 32 -6.50 -26.78 15.80
CA LYS A 32 -7.04 -27.62 14.71
C LYS A 32 -8.28 -27.01 14.07
N SER A 33 -9.24 -26.54 14.87
CA SER A 33 -10.46 -25.90 14.35
C SER A 33 -10.14 -24.58 13.64
N CYS A 34 -9.26 -23.74 14.20
CA CYS A 34 -8.85 -22.49 13.56
C CYS A 34 -8.17 -22.74 12.21
N ILE A 35 -7.21 -23.66 12.13
CA ILE A 35 -6.52 -24.00 10.87
C ILE A 35 -7.51 -24.52 9.83
N GLN A 36 -8.47 -25.36 10.25
CA GLN A 36 -9.48 -25.90 9.36
C GLN A 36 -10.38 -24.78 8.79
N HIS A 37 -10.85 -23.87 9.64
CA HIS A 37 -11.68 -22.75 9.22
C HIS A 37 -10.96 -21.83 8.22
N HIS A 38 -9.70 -21.46 8.49
CA HIS A 38 -8.93 -20.62 7.56
C HIS A 38 -8.63 -21.30 6.22
N ARG A 39 -8.50 -22.64 6.20
CA ARG A 39 -8.41 -23.39 4.94
C ARG A 39 -9.69 -23.27 4.13
N GLU A 40 -10.84 -23.44 4.78
CA GLU A 40 -12.15 -23.32 4.12
C GLU A 40 -12.37 -21.93 3.55
N VAL A 41 -12.06 -20.88 4.31
CA VAL A 41 -12.14 -19.48 3.84
C VAL A 41 -11.24 -19.27 2.63
N ARG A 42 -9.99 -19.75 2.66
CA ARG A 42 -9.07 -19.66 1.52
C ARG A 42 -9.61 -20.39 0.29
N ASP A 43 -10.18 -21.57 0.47
CA ASP A 43 -10.75 -22.35 -0.64
C ASP A 43 -11.98 -21.67 -1.25
N ILE A 44 -12.79 -20.99 -0.43
CA ILE A 44 -13.90 -20.16 -0.89
C ILE A 44 -13.37 -18.99 -1.72
N LEU A 45 -12.39 -18.24 -1.20
CA LEU A 45 -11.78 -17.11 -1.91
C LEU A 45 -11.10 -17.52 -3.22
N ALA A 46 -10.49 -18.69 -3.27
CA ALA A 46 -9.85 -19.23 -4.48
C ALA A 46 -10.85 -19.59 -5.58
N LYS A 47 -12.06 -20.04 -5.20
CA LYS A 47 -13.15 -20.40 -6.12
C LYS A 47 -14.06 -19.21 -6.46
N ALA A 48 -13.85 -18.07 -5.80
CA ALA A 48 -14.72 -16.91 -5.93
C ALA A 48 -14.65 -16.31 -7.35
N PRO A 49 -15.79 -15.87 -7.91
CA PRO A 49 -15.84 -15.14 -9.17
C PRO A 49 -14.98 -13.87 -9.13
N ALA A 50 -14.38 -13.51 -10.28
CA ALA A 50 -13.48 -12.37 -10.38
C ALA A 50 -14.20 -11.02 -10.31
N ASP A 51 -15.50 -10.98 -10.58
CA ASP A 51 -16.39 -9.81 -10.61
C ASP A 51 -17.02 -9.48 -9.25
N SER A 52 -16.84 -10.32 -8.23
CA SER A 52 -17.39 -10.06 -6.91
C SER A 52 -16.51 -9.12 -6.09
N SER A 53 -16.97 -7.87 -5.91
CA SER A 53 -16.30 -6.84 -5.12
C SER A 53 -15.94 -7.28 -3.70
N ILE A 54 -16.85 -7.99 -3.03
CA ILE A 54 -16.61 -8.50 -1.65
C ILE A 54 -15.45 -9.51 -1.63
N HIS A 55 -15.38 -10.41 -2.61
CA HIS A 55 -14.30 -11.39 -2.67
C HIS A 55 -12.97 -10.78 -3.12
N GLN A 56 -13.01 -9.74 -3.96
CA GLN A 56 -11.82 -8.94 -4.29
C GLN A 56 -11.28 -8.24 -3.04
N PHE A 57 -12.14 -7.55 -2.30
CA PHE A 57 -11.78 -6.91 -1.03
C PHE A 57 -11.21 -7.90 -0.02
N ALA A 58 -11.83 -9.08 0.14
CA ALA A 58 -11.31 -10.12 1.02
C ALA A 58 -9.93 -10.66 0.57
N LYS A 59 -9.66 -10.73 -0.73
CA LYS A 59 -8.33 -11.08 -1.26
C LYS A 59 -7.31 -9.99 -0.97
N GLU A 60 -7.69 -8.72 -1.08
CA GLU A 60 -6.82 -7.58 -0.74
C GLU A 60 -6.43 -7.60 0.75
N ILE A 61 -7.40 -7.78 1.65
CA ILE A 61 -7.13 -7.94 3.10
C ILE A 61 -6.15 -9.10 3.34
N LEU A 62 -6.35 -10.23 2.66
CA LEU A 62 -5.46 -11.39 2.80
C LEU A 62 -4.02 -11.07 2.34
N MET A 63 -3.87 -10.34 1.23
CA MET A 63 -2.57 -9.92 0.73
C MET A 63 -1.87 -8.96 1.70
N MET A 64 -2.63 -8.02 2.28
CA MET A 64 -2.13 -7.11 3.31
C MET A 64 -1.64 -7.88 4.56
N ALA A 65 -2.46 -8.79 5.08
CA ALA A 65 -2.11 -9.59 6.26
C ALA A 65 -0.91 -10.51 6.03
N ALA A 66 -0.71 -10.99 4.79
CA ALA A 66 0.43 -11.83 4.41
C ALA A 66 1.75 -11.05 4.40
N ALA A 67 1.74 -9.78 3.98
CA ALA A 67 2.91 -8.91 3.88
C ALA A 67 2.67 -7.53 4.50
N PRO A 68 2.46 -7.44 5.83
CA PRO A 68 2.01 -6.20 6.49
C PRO A 68 2.99 -5.04 6.33
N HIS A 69 4.30 -5.33 6.23
CA HIS A 69 5.36 -4.34 6.01
C HIS A 69 5.29 -3.59 4.67
N ARG A 70 4.47 -4.06 3.72
CA ARG A 70 4.26 -3.39 2.43
C ARG A 70 3.07 -2.43 2.45
N HIS A 71 2.29 -2.45 3.51
CA HIS A 71 1.02 -1.77 3.64
C HIS A 71 0.92 -1.05 5.00
N ASP A 72 2.07 -0.78 5.62
CA ASP A 72 2.21 -0.06 6.89
C ASP A 72 1.76 1.40 6.79
N HIS A 73 1.85 1.98 5.61
CA HIS A 73 1.41 3.33 5.25
C HIS A 73 -0.07 3.41 4.82
N ASP A 74 -0.82 2.31 4.85
CA ASP A 74 -2.24 2.33 4.54
C ASP A 74 -3.00 3.14 5.59
N GLU A 75 -3.83 4.10 5.17
CA GLU A 75 -4.51 5.02 6.09
C GLU A 75 -5.51 4.32 7.01
N VAL A 76 -6.11 3.20 6.56
CA VAL A 76 -7.16 2.49 7.28
C VAL A 76 -6.59 1.29 8.04
N HIS A 77 -5.75 0.49 7.38
CA HIS A 77 -5.26 -0.78 7.91
C HIS A 77 -3.84 -0.69 8.49
N GLY A 78 -3.10 0.40 8.24
CA GLY A 78 -1.69 0.54 8.57
C GLY A 78 -1.39 0.35 10.05
N GLU A 79 -2.21 0.91 10.94
CA GLU A 79 -2.05 0.74 12.39
C GLU A 79 -2.18 -0.74 12.82
N ALA A 80 -3.22 -1.43 12.34
CA ALA A 80 -3.44 -2.85 12.64
C ALA A 80 -2.31 -3.74 12.08
N LEU A 81 -1.84 -3.44 10.87
CA LEU A 81 -0.73 -4.16 10.23
C LEU A 81 0.60 -3.89 10.94
N THR A 82 0.80 -2.68 11.47
CA THR A 82 1.97 -2.32 12.30
C THR A 82 1.94 -3.05 13.63
N HIS A 83 0.79 -3.10 14.29
CA HIS A 83 0.60 -3.86 15.51
C HIS A 83 0.88 -5.37 15.30
N GLN A 84 0.41 -5.94 14.18
CA GLN A 84 0.73 -7.32 13.80
C GLN A 84 2.24 -7.54 13.66
N GLN A 85 2.97 -6.59 13.05
CA GLN A 85 4.43 -6.67 12.92
C GLN A 85 5.13 -6.62 14.29
N HIS A 86 4.67 -5.77 15.20
CA HIS A 86 5.21 -5.71 16.56
C HIS A 86 5.04 -7.02 17.31
N LEU A 87 3.86 -7.64 17.24
CA LEU A 87 3.61 -8.95 17.86
C LEU A 87 4.50 -10.03 17.25
N ALA A 88 4.68 -10.02 15.93
CA ALA A 88 5.57 -10.97 15.26
C ALA A 88 7.04 -10.76 15.69
N ALA A 89 7.49 -9.51 15.78
CA ALA A 89 8.84 -9.16 16.20
C ALA A 89 9.13 -9.57 17.65
N ALA A 90 8.14 -9.48 18.54
CA ALA A 90 8.25 -9.90 19.94
C ALA A 90 8.50 -11.42 20.10
N LEU A 91 8.11 -12.23 19.11
CA LEU A 91 8.31 -13.67 19.11
C LEU A 91 9.65 -14.11 18.51
N THR A 92 10.30 -13.26 17.74
CA THR A 92 11.66 -13.51 17.24
C THR A 92 12.69 -13.25 18.33
N GLU A 93 13.65 -14.16 18.48
CA GLU A 93 14.80 -13.95 19.34
C GLU A 93 15.53 -12.67 18.91
N ARG A 94 15.79 -11.77 19.88
CA ARG A 94 16.59 -10.58 19.60
C ARG A 94 17.98 -11.02 19.18
N ARG A 95 18.32 -10.80 17.90
CA ARG A 95 19.70 -10.96 17.45
C ARG A 95 20.58 -10.01 18.26
N PRO A 96 21.72 -10.47 18.82
CA PRO A 96 22.64 -9.56 19.48
C PRO A 96 23.06 -8.45 18.51
N ALA A 97 23.25 -7.26 19.05
CA ALA A 97 23.76 -6.14 18.26
C ALA A 97 25.10 -6.56 17.63
N PRO A 98 25.33 -6.25 16.33
CA PRO A 98 26.58 -6.59 15.67
C PRO A 98 27.75 -5.95 16.41
N SER A 99 28.86 -6.69 16.52
CA SER A 99 30.09 -6.16 17.10
C SER A 99 30.75 -5.17 16.13
N SER A 100 31.72 -4.38 16.64
CA SER A 100 32.51 -3.49 15.78
C SER A 100 33.26 -4.25 14.69
N GLU A 101 33.68 -5.49 14.96
CA GLU A 101 34.38 -6.36 14.01
C GLU A 101 33.44 -6.81 12.88
N ASP A 102 32.21 -7.21 13.21
CA ASP A 102 31.18 -7.57 12.21
C ASP A 102 30.88 -6.40 11.26
N ILE A 103 30.90 -5.17 11.78
CA ILE A 103 30.66 -3.95 10.99
C ILE A 103 31.81 -3.73 10.01
N VAL A 104 33.06 -3.88 10.47
CA VAL A 104 34.26 -3.74 9.61
C VAL A 104 34.23 -4.78 8.49
N ASP A 105 33.91 -6.03 8.79
CA ASP A 105 33.81 -7.11 7.81
C ASP A 105 32.77 -6.81 6.71
N VAL A 106 31.63 -6.20 7.07
CA VAL A 106 30.61 -5.78 6.09
C VAL A 106 31.16 -4.69 5.18
N PHE A 107 31.85 -3.69 5.73
CA PHE A 107 32.46 -2.63 4.93
C PHE A 107 33.57 -3.14 4.00
N GLU A 108 34.37 -4.11 4.45
CA GLU A 108 35.40 -4.72 3.61
C GLU A 108 34.80 -5.52 2.46
N ARG A 109 33.73 -6.30 2.71
CA ARG A 109 32.97 -7.01 1.66
C ARG A 109 32.34 -6.05 0.65
N GLN A 110 31.77 -4.94 1.13
CA GLN A 110 31.19 -3.91 0.25
C GLN A 110 32.27 -3.22 -0.59
N ARG A 111 33.45 -2.93 -0.02
CA ARG A 111 34.58 -2.33 -0.74
C ARG A 111 35.09 -3.27 -1.84
N ALA A 112 35.24 -4.56 -1.54
CA ALA A 112 35.65 -5.57 -2.52
C ALA A 112 34.64 -5.71 -3.67
N ALA A 113 33.33 -5.64 -3.38
CA ALA A 113 32.29 -5.67 -4.39
C ALA A 113 32.23 -4.38 -5.25
N LYS A 114 32.41 -3.21 -4.63
CA LYS A 114 32.43 -1.91 -5.34
C LYS A 114 33.60 -1.79 -6.31
N ALA A 115 34.77 -2.30 -5.93
CA ALA A 115 35.95 -2.33 -6.80
C ALA A 115 35.73 -3.15 -8.10
N GLN A 116 34.79 -4.10 -8.11
CA GLN A 116 34.43 -4.86 -9.31
C GLN A 116 33.48 -4.11 -10.25
N LEU A 117 32.71 -3.13 -9.75
CA LEU A 117 31.72 -2.39 -10.55
C LEU A 117 32.28 -1.12 -11.20
N GLU A 118 33.32 -0.49 -10.62
CA GLU A 118 33.87 0.78 -11.09
C GLU A 118 34.73 0.68 -12.38
N THR A 119 34.81 -0.49 -13.02
CA THR A 119 35.71 -0.72 -14.16
C THR A 119 35.05 -0.63 -15.56
N GLN A 120 33.81 -0.17 -15.71
CA GLN A 120 33.10 -0.30 -17.01
C GLN A 120 32.31 0.90 -17.52
N ILE A 121 32.55 2.13 -17.05
CA ILE A 121 31.94 3.30 -17.71
C ILE A 121 33.02 4.34 -17.98
N GLU A 122 33.31 4.56 -19.26
CA GLU A 122 34.14 5.66 -19.75
C GLU A 122 33.51 7.00 -19.32
N GLU A 123 34.31 7.92 -18.78
CA GLU A 123 33.82 9.24 -18.30
C GLU A 123 33.04 10.01 -19.38
N GLU A 124 33.33 9.74 -20.66
CA GLU A 124 32.70 10.39 -21.81
C GLU A 124 31.27 9.88 -22.08
N GLU A 125 30.96 8.62 -21.79
CA GLU A 125 29.58 8.11 -21.84
C GLU A 125 28.76 8.64 -20.67
N LEU A 126 29.37 8.73 -19.48
CA LEU A 126 28.73 9.29 -18.30
C LEU A 126 28.27 10.73 -18.54
N ARG A 127 29.12 11.54 -19.18
CA ARG A 127 28.81 12.94 -19.56
C ARG A 127 27.65 13.03 -20.54
N LYS A 128 27.63 12.18 -21.57
CA LYS A 128 26.54 12.14 -22.58
C LYS A 128 25.20 11.73 -21.94
N ILE A 129 25.22 10.78 -21.01
CA ILE A 129 24.02 10.36 -20.27
C ILE A 129 23.52 11.52 -19.40
N THR A 130 24.40 12.21 -18.67
CA THR A 130 24.00 13.38 -17.86
C THR A 130 23.51 14.56 -18.69
N GLU A 131 24.07 14.81 -19.88
CA GLU A 131 23.56 15.88 -20.78
C GLU A 131 22.23 15.52 -21.43
N ALA A 132 21.99 14.23 -21.71
CA ALA A 132 20.73 13.75 -22.27
C ALA A 132 19.58 13.74 -21.24
N MET A 133 19.90 13.64 -19.95
CA MET A 133 18.92 13.75 -18.87
C MET A 133 18.78 15.21 -18.44
N TYR A 134 17.91 15.95 -19.12
CA TYR A 134 17.52 17.29 -18.67
C TYR A 134 16.72 17.16 -17.37
N ILE A 135 17.36 17.48 -16.25
CA ILE A 135 16.71 17.57 -14.94
C ILE A 135 16.79 19.02 -14.49
N ASP A 136 15.63 19.61 -14.22
CA ASP A 136 15.55 20.95 -13.64
C ASP A 136 16.26 20.94 -12.29
N GLN A 137 17.39 21.65 -12.22
CA GLN A 137 18.27 21.67 -11.04
C GLN A 137 17.56 22.20 -9.79
N THR A 138 16.51 23.01 -9.96
CA THR A 138 15.73 23.54 -8.84
C THR A 138 14.91 22.46 -8.13
N GLN A 139 14.47 21.43 -8.86
CA GLN A 139 13.73 20.30 -8.27
C GLN A 139 14.65 19.34 -7.50
N LEU A 140 15.92 19.24 -7.90
CA LEU A 140 16.92 18.39 -7.24
C LEU A 140 17.33 18.90 -5.85
N GLU A 141 17.24 20.20 -5.59
CA GLU A 141 17.62 20.78 -4.30
C GLU A 141 16.79 20.24 -3.13
N GLN A 142 15.54 19.84 -3.40
CA GLN A 142 14.63 19.28 -2.41
C GLN A 142 14.41 17.77 -2.59
N TYR A 143 14.81 17.21 -3.73
CA TYR A 143 14.66 15.79 -4.02
C TYR A 143 15.58 14.95 -3.13
N GLY A 144 14.98 14.21 -2.18
CA GLY A 144 15.71 13.36 -1.23
C GLY A 144 16.29 14.10 -0.02
N ALA A 145 15.90 15.35 0.22
CA ALA A 145 16.19 16.03 1.48
C ALA A 145 15.62 15.23 2.67
N ARG A 146 16.39 15.10 3.75
CA ARG A 146 15.91 14.40 4.96
C ARG A 146 14.71 15.15 5.52
N THR A 147 13.58 14.45 5.65
CA THR A 147 12.42 14.98 6.38
C THR A 147 12.80 15.20 7.84
N VAL A 148 12.40 16.34 8.39
CA VAL A 148 12.60 16.67 9.80
C VAL A 148 11.43 16.05 10.57
N PRO A 149 11.62 15.03 11.41
CA PRO A 149 10.51 14.30 12.04
C PRO A 149 9.62 15.15 12.96
N SER A 150 10.11 16.30 13.42
CA SER A 150 9.37 17.25 14.26
C SER A 150 8.54 18.27 13.48
N GLN A 151 8.55 18.22 12.15
CA GLN A 151 7.70 19.06 11.30
C GLN A 151 6.67 18.18 10.60
N GLU A 152 5.42 18.65 10.59
CA GLU A 152 4.36 17.99 9.82
C GLU A 152 4.73 17.97 8.34
N ILE A 153 4.67 16.79 7.75
CA ILE A 153 4.93 16.60 6.32
C ILE A 153 3.72 17.19 5.59
N LYS A 154 3.96 18.25 4.82
CA LYS A 154 2.92 18.82 3.95
C LYS A 154 2.45 17.75 2.96
N GLN A 155 1.14 17.64 2.80
CA GLN A 155 0.56 16.77 1.79
C GLN A 155 1.15 17.15 0.43
N VAL A 156 1.68 16.15 -0.28
CA VAL A 156 2.24 16.34 -1.62
C VAL A 156 1.07 16.65 -2.55
N ASP A 157 1.20 17.70 -3.34
CA ASP A 157 0.24 17.98 -4.40
C ASP A 157 0.29 16.86 -5.45
N ARG A 158 -0.85 16.23 -5.68
CA ARG A 158 -0.98 15.08 -6.59
C ARG A 158 -1.77 15.42 -7.84
N SER A 159 -2.12 16.69 -8.06
CA SER A 159 -2.84 17.17 -9.25
C SER A 159 -2.18 16.75 -10.56
N ASP A 160 -0.85 16.69 -10.60
CA ASP A 160 -0.08 16.38 -11.82
C ASP A 160 -0.08 14.89 -12.17
N ARG A 161 -0.66 14.02 -11.34
CA ARG A 161 -0.80 12.59 -11.64
C ARG A 161 -2.04 12.34 -12.49
N ILE A 162 -1.79 11.91 -13.72
CA ILE A 162 -2.81 11.44 -14.66
C ILE A 162 -3.65 10.33 -13.97
N GLY A 163 -4.94 10.58 -13.77
CA GLY A 163 -5.89 9.65 -13.12
C GLY A 163 -6.24 9.97 -11.66
N GLU A 164 -5.58 10.94 -11.02
CA GLU A 164 -5.92 11.41 -9.66
C GLU A 164 -6.62 12.77 -9.66
N ASP A 165 -6.44 13.56 -10.73
CA ASP A 165 -7.22 14.79 -10.95
C ASP A 165 -8.64 14.47 -11.42
N VAL A 166 -9.54 14.45 -10.45
CA VAL A 166 -10.96 14.16 -10.62
C VAL A 166 -11.63 15.18 -11.55
N GLU A 167 -11.27 16.46 -11.46
CA GLU A 167 -11.88 17.50 -12.28
C GLU A 167 -11.44 17.38 -13.75
N LEU A 168 -10.15 17.12 -13.99
CA LEU A 168 -9.65 16.90 -15.34
C LEU A 168 -10.25 15.63 -15.96
N THR A 169 -10.39 14.55 -15.19
CA THR A 169 -11.06 13.34 -15.67
C THR A 169 -12.52 13.59 -16.02
N ASP A 170 -13.25 14.35 -15.21
CA ASP A 170 -14.65 14.70 -15.47
C ASP A 170 -14.78 15.56 -16.74
N ARG A 171 -13.86 16.51 -16.96
CA ARG A 171 -13.82 17.31 -18.19
C ARG A 171 -13.50 16.48 -19.43
N LEU A 172 -12.53 15.57 -19.33
CA LEU A 172 -12.19 14.67 -20.44
C LEU A 172 -13.37 13.77 -20.81
N GLU A 173 -14.02 13.17 -19.83
CA GLU A 173 -15.21 12.35 -20.08
C GLU A 173 -16.35 13.18 -20.67
N ALA A 174 -16.61 14.38 -20.12
CA ALA A 174 -17.60 15.30 -20.67
C ALA A 174 -17.29 15.68 -22.13
N ALA A 175 -16.03 15.98 -22.45
CA ALA A 175 -15.60 16.28 -23.81
C ALA A 175 -15.73 15.08 -24.76
N THR A 176 -15.51 13.85 -24.27
CA THR A 176 -15.73 12.64 -25.08
C THR A 176 -17.21 12.39 -25.37
N GLU A 177 -18.10 12.69 -24.43
CA GLU A 177 -19.55 12.57 -24.63
C GLU A 177 -20.08 13.70 -25.52
N ALA A 178 -19.56 14.91 -25.37
CA ALA A 178 -19.91 16.07 -26.18
C ALA A 178 -19.52 15.92 -27.67
N GLN A 179 -18.46 15.15 -27.98
CA GLN A 179 -18.10 14.81 -29.37
C GLN A 179 -19.20 14.06 -30.13
N SER A 180 -20.14 13.43 -29.43
CA SER A 180 -21.30 12.76 -30.06
C SER A 180 -22.47 13.71 -30.36
N ALA A 181 -22.41 14.95 -29.87
CA ALA A 181 -23.44 15.97 -30.05
C ALA A 181 -23.24 16.79 -31.34
N PRO A 182 -24.29 17.49 -31.83
CA PRO A 182 -24.17 18.42 -32.96
C PRO A 182 -23.16 19.54 -32.65
N GLU A 183 -22.36 19.96 -33.65
CA GLU A 183 -21.27 20.97 -33.49
C GLU A 183 -21.69 22.25 -32.76
N GLU A 184 -22.93 22.71 -32.95
CA GLU A 184 -23.46 23.93 -32.31
C GLU A 184 -23.77 23.78 -30.81
N MET A 185 -23.85 22.54 -30.31
CA MET A 185 -24.27 22.21 -28.94
C MET A 185 -23.15 21.53 -28.14
N VAL A 186 -21.97 21.31 -28.73
CA VAL A 186 -20.86 20.59 -28.09
C VAL A 186 -20.45 21.27 -26.78
N GLU A 187 -20.23 22.59 -26.81
CA GLU A 187 -19.83 23.36 -25.61
C GLU A 187 -20.89 23.29 -24.50
N LEU A 188 -22.18 23.41 -24.86
CA LEU A 188 -23.28 23.33 -23.90
C LEU A 188 -23.44 21.93 -23.31
N VAL A 189 -23.25 20.87 -24.11
CA VAL A 189 -23.32 19.49 -23.64
C VAL A 189 -22.14 19.15 -22.74
N GLU A 190 -20.94 19.62 -23.07
CA GLU A 190 -19.75 19.44 -22.23
C GLU A 190 -19.95 20.08 -20.84
N GLU A 191 -20.40 21.34 -20.79
CA GLU A 191 -20.65 22.03 -19.51
C GLU A 191 -21.73 21.34 -18.68
N LEU A 192 -22.86 20.96 -19.30
CA LEU A 192 -23.96 20.29 -18.58
C LEU A 192 -23.56 18.92 -18.03
N VAL A 193 -22.84 18.13 -18.81
CA VAL A 193 -22.37 16.81 -18.41
C VAL A 193 -21.32 16.91 -17.31
N PHE A 194 -20.42 17.90 -17.40
CA PHE A 194 -19.44 18.19 -16.35
C PHE A 194 -20.12 18.58 -15.03
N GLU A 195 -21.09 19.50 -15.07
CA GLU A 195 -21.86 19.91 -13.88
C GLU A 195 -22.69 18.77 -13.28
N GLU A 196 -23.25 17.89 -14.11
CA GLU A 196 -23.97 16.71 -13.64
C GLU A 196 -23.03 15.72 -12.93
N ARG A 197 -21.85 15.46 -13.50
CA ARG A 197 -20.82 14.62 -12.87
C ARG A 197 -20.37 15.19 -11.52
N GLN A 198 -20.09 16.50 -11.44
CA GLN A 198 -19.71 17.12 -10.17
C GLN A 198 -20.83 17.02 -9.12
N ARG A 199 -22.09 17.30 -9.50
CA ARG A 199 -23.25 17.13 -8.59
C ARG A 199 -23.40 15.70 -8.11
N ASN A 200 -23.23 14.71 -8.98
CA ASN A 200 -23.30 13.30 -8.60
C ASN A 200 -22.19 12.92 -7.60
N ARG A 201 -20.98 13.46 -7.76
CA ARG A 201 -19.88 13.26 -6.80
C ARG A 201 -20.16 13.92 -5.45
N GLU A 202 -20.72 15.12 -5.44
CA GLU A 202 -21.13 15.80 -4.20
C GLU A 202 -22.24 15.03 -3.48
N ALA A 203 -23.26 14.58 -4.22
CA ALA A 203 -24.32 13.74 -3.69
C ALA A 203 -23.75 12.43 -3.11
N TRP A 204 -22.82 11.79 -3.80
CA TRP A 204 -22.15 10.59 -3.31
C TRP A 204 -21.36 10.84 -2.03
N LYS A 205 -20.60 11.95 -1.95
CA LYS A 205 -19.89 12.36 -0.73
C LYS A 205 -20.85 12.57 0.44
N SER A 206 -22.01 13.19 0.21
CA SER A 206 -23.06 13.33 1.22
C SER A 206 -23.54 11.97 1.70
N THR A 207 -23.89 11.06 0.78
CA THR A 207 -24.37 9.73 1.17
C THR A 207 -23.31 8.91 1.92
N LEU A 208 -22.03 9.06 1.56
CA LEU A 208 -20.92 8.43 2.28
C LEU A 208 -20.77 9.00 3.69
N SER A 209 -20.97 10.30 3.87
CA SER A 209 -21.00 10.93 5.20
C SER A 209 -22.13 10.36 6.05
N ASP A 210 -23.34 10.27 5.49
CA ASP A 210 -24.50 9.72 6.20
C ASP A 210 -24.28 8.26 6.62
N VAL A 211 -23.65 7.46 5.74
CA VAL A 211 -23.27 6.07 6.06
C VAL A 211 -22.18 6.02 7.11
N LYS A 212 -21.21 6.95 7.08
CA LYS A 212 -20.16 7.02 8.10
C LYS A 212 -20.74 7.36 9.47
N ASP A 213 -21.65 8.31 9.55
CA ASP A 213 -22.33 8.67 10.79
C ASP A 213 -23.13 7.48 11.36
N LEU A 214 -23.75 6.67 10.49
CA LEU A 214 -24.42 5.43 10.89
C LEU A 214 -23.45 4.33 11.38
N LEU A 215 -22.18 4.37 10.99
CA LEU A 215 -21.17 3.39 11.39
C LEU A 215 -20.40 3.82 12.65
N ASP A 216 -20.28 5.14 12.90
CA ASP A 216 -19.54 5.70 14.03
C ASP A 216 -20.33 5.59 15.38
N ASP A 217 -21.63 5.29 15.37
CA ASP A 217 -22.47 5.22 16.57
C ASP A 217 -22.41 3.89 17.37
N ASP A 218 -21.71 2.83 16.90
CA ASP A 218 -21.79 1.49 17.52
C ASP A 218 -20.43 0.77 17.77
N LEU A 219 -19.28 1.47 17.72
CA LEU A 219 -17.95 0.87 17.95
C LEU A 219 -17.15 1.51 19.10
N ASP A 220 -17.83 1.85 20.21
CA ASP A 220 -17.18 1.95 21.52
C ASP A 220 -17.26 0.58 22.24
N LEU A 221 -16.35 -0.34 21.90
CA LEU A 221 -16.17 -1.63 22.59
C LEU A 221 -14.70 -2.01 22.74
#